data_AF-A0A259N7U1-F1
#
_entry.id   AF-A0A259N7U1-F1
#
_cell.length_a   1.000
_cell.length_b   1.000
_cell.length_c   1.000
_cell.angle_alpha   90.00
_cell.angle_beta   90.00
_cell.angle_gamma   90.00
#
_symmetry.space_group_name_H-M   'P 1'
#
loop_
_entity.id
_entity.type
_entity.pdbx_description
1 polymer ?
#
loop_
_entity_poly.entity_id
_entity_poly.type
_entity_poly.pdbx_seq_one_letter_code
_entity_poly.pdbx_strand_id
1 'polypeptide(L)' 'MATAIDYAGAWQRLNEALARNVDQAEGDPDMFAFLLTSTLAAFNAQGLLDDKASTRAIELLHQLHHVEV' A
#
# COMPACT_ATOMS: atom_id res chain seq x y z
N MET A 1 -4.34 8.73 25.72
CA MET A 1 -4.41 9.84 24.74
C MET A 1 -4.58 9.22 23.38
N ALA A 2 -5.71 9.45 22.70
CA ALA A 2 -5.82 9.08 21.29
C ALA A 2 -4.93 10.04 20.50
N THR A 3 -3.88 9.51 19.86
CA THR A 3 -3.01 10.30 18.99
C THR A 3 -3.85 10.75 17.80
N ALA A 4 -3.99 12.06 17.60
CA ALA A 4 -4.67 12.56 16.42
C ALA A 4 -3.87 12.12 15.18
N ILE A 5 -4.54 11.44 14.26
CA ILE A 5 -3.91 11.02 13.01
C ILE A 5 -3.69 12.27 12.16
N ASP A 6 -2.44 12.52 11.78
CA ASP A 6 -2.09 13.54 10.79
C ASP A 6 -2.43 13.02 9.39
N TYR A 7 -3.67 13.27 8.96
CA TYR A 7 -4.15 12.87 7.65
C TYR A 7 -3.42 13.58 6.50
N ALA A 8 -2.99 14.83 6.69
CA ALA A 8 -2.26 15.57 5.65
C ALA A 8 -0.88 14.94 5.40
N GLY A 9 -0.14 14.65 6.47
CA GLY A 9 1.13 13.93 6.39
C GLY A 9 0.97 12.49 5.89
N ALA A 10 -0.14 11.81 6.23
CA ALA A 10 -0.45 10.49 5.67
C ALA A 10 -0.66 10.53 4.15
N TRP A 11 -1.37 11.54 3.65
CA TRP A 11 -1.64 11.68 2.22
C TRP A 11 -0.39 12.03 1.41
N GLN A 12 0.48 12.89 1.97
CA GLN A 12 1.78 13.14 1.38
C GLN A 12 2.63 11.87 1.30
N ARG A 13 2.72 11.10 2.39
CA ARG A 13 3.46 9.83 2.42
C ARG A 13 2.95 8.82 1.40
N LEU A 14 1.64 8.80 1.14
CA LEU A 14 1.07 7.93 0.11
C LEU A 14 1.52 8.38 -1.28
N ASN A 15 1.43 9.67 -1.60
CA ASN A 15 1.86 10.19 -2.90
C ASN A 15 3.35 9.92 -3.15
N GLU A 16 4.20 10.10 -2.14
CA GLU A 16 5.63 9.77 -2.22
C GLU A 16 5.86 8.27 -2.44
N ALA A 17 5.09 7.40 -1.78
CA ALA A 17 5.18 5.96 -1.99
C ALA A 17 4.74 5.57 -3.40
N LEU A 18 3.64 6.14 -3.91
CA LEU A 18 3.18 5.90 -5.28
C LEU A 18 4.23 6.32 -6.31
N ALA A 19 4.84 7.50 -6.14
CA ALA A 19 5.89 7.96 -7.03
C ALA A 19 7.10 7.00 -7.06
N ARG A 20 7.54 6.53 -5.88
CA ARG A 20 8.62 5.53 -5.79
C ARG A 20 8.23 4.20 -6.42
N ASN A 21 7.01 3.72 -6.19
CA ASN A 21 6.55 2.44 -6.74
C ASN A 21 6.49 2.49 -8.27
N VAL A 22 6.05 3.61 -8.85
CA VAL A 22 6.04 3.80 -10.32
C VAL A 22 7.46 3.80 -10.89
N ASP A 23 8.38 4.51 -10.24
CA ASP A 23 9.79 4.58 -10.67
C ASP A 23 10.46 3.20 -10.58
N GLN A 24 10.29 2.50 -9.45
CA GLN A 24 10.87 1.18 -9.22
C GLN A 24 10.26 0.06 -10.06
N ALA A 25 9.00 0.21 -10.48
CA ALA A 25 8.36 -0.78 -11.33
C ALA A 25 8.93 -0.77 -12.75
N GLU A 26 9.60 0.30 -13.19
CA GLU A 26 10.18 0.41 -14.55
C GLU A 26 9.18 0.05 -15.67
N GLY A 27 7.88 0.30 -15.45
CA GLY A 27 6.80 -0.04 -16.38
C GLY A 27 6.24 -1.46 -16.28
N ASP A 28 6.78 -2.31 -15.39
CA ASP A 28 6.26 -3.65 -15.08
C ASP A 28 5.01 -3.56 -14.17
N PRO A 29 3.81 -3.92 -14.67
CA PRO A 29 2.58 -3.85 -13.89
C PRO A 29 2.56 -4.81 -12.69
N ASP A 30 3.19 -5.98 -12.79
CA ASP A 30 3.20 -6.98 -11.73
C ASP A 30 4.11 -6.52 -10.59
N MET A 31 5.28 -5.94 -10.91
CA MET A 31 6.15 -5.31 -9.94
C MET A 31 5.46 -4.11 -9.27
N PHE A 32 4.76 -3.26 -10.04
CA PHE A 32 4.02 -2.13 -9.48
C PHE A 32 2.97 -2.58 -8.45
N ALA A 33 2.16 -3.58 -8.80
CA ALA A 33 1.13 -4.06 -7.90
C ALA A 33 1.71 -4.78 -6.67
N PHE A 34 2.88 -5.44 -6.77
CA PHE A 34 3.60 -5.96 -5.61
C PHE A 34 4.05 -4.84 -4.64
N LEU A 35 4.66 -3.78 -5.18
CA LEU A 35 5.11 -2.62 -4.41
C LEU A 35 3.92 -1.86 -3.78
N LEU A 36 2.82 -1.74 -4.51
CA LEU A 36 1.57 -1.15 -4.02
C LEU A 36 1.00 -1.96 -2.86
N THR A 37 0.99 -3.30 -2.96
CA THR A 37 0.51 -4.18 -1.89
C THR A 37 1.28 -3.96 -0.60
N SER A 38 2.62 -3.90 -0.70
CA SER A 38 3.51 -3.63 0.43
C SER A 38 3.24 -2.24 1.06
N THR A 39 2.98 -1.24 0.23
CA THR A 39 2.64 0.12 0.68
C THR A 39 1.33 0.14 1.46
N LEU A 40 0.27 -0.49 0.93
CA LEU A 40 -1.03 -0.57 1.58
C LEU A 40 -0.96 -1.34 2.90
N ALA A 41 -0.19 -2.43 2.96
CA ALA A 41 0.03 -3.19 4.18
C ALA A 41 0.68 -2.33 5.29
N ALA A 42 1.68 -1.51 4.94
CA ALA A 42 2.32 -0.60 5.88
C ALA A 42 1.38 0.50 6.39
N PHE A 43 0.49 1.03 5.53
CA PHE A 43 -0.51 2.02 5.93
C PHE A 43 -1.61 1.42 6.80
N ASN A 44 -2.04 0.20 6.50
CA ASN A 44 -2.97 -0.54 7.33
C ASN A 44 -2.42 -0.78 8.74
N ALA A 45 -1.17 -1.24 8.84
CA ALA A 45 -0.50 -1.46 10.13
C ALA A 45 -0.33 -0.18 10.97
N GLN A 46 -0.36 1.00 10.34
CA GLN A 46 -0.33 2.30 11.01
C GLN A 46 -1.73 2.82 11.42
N GLY A 47 -2.81 2.07 11.14
CA GLY A 47 -4.18 2.50 11.37
C GLY A 47 -4.62 3.66 10.47
N LEU A 48 -3.96 3.84 9.32
CA LEU A 48 -4.28 4.91 8.36
C LEU A 48 -5.37 4.50 7.36
N LEU A 49 -5.76 3.22 7.35
CA LEU A 49 -6.79 2.67 6.47
C LEU A 49 -7.88 2.00 7.30
N ASP A 50 -9.07 1.86 6.71
CA ASP A 50 -10.13 1.02 7.28
C ASP A 50 -9.72 -0.45 7.22
N ASP A 51 -9.50 -1.08 8.38
CA ASP A 51 -8.97 -2.44 8.53
C ASP A 51 -9.66 -3.48 7.64
N LYS A 52 -10.98 -3.39 7.47
CA LYS A 52 -11.74 -4.40 6.72
C LYS A 52 -11.53 -4.25 5.22
N ALA A 53 -11.69 -3.03 4.71
CA ALA A 53 -11.54 -2.78 3.28
C ALA A 53 -10.08 -2.91 2.82
N SER A 54 -9.13 -2.42 3.62
CA SER A 54 -7.69 -2.47 3.34
C SER A 54 -7.16 -3.90 3.31
N THR A 55 -7.51 -4.72 4.31
CA THR A 55 -7.09 -6.13 4.37
C THR A 55 -7.60 -6.87 3.16
N ARG A 56 -8.87 -6.66 2.77
CA ARG A 56 -9.42 -7.32 1.59
C ARG A 56 -8.73 -6.86 0.29
N ALA A 57 -8.41 -5.57 0.17
CA ALA A 57 -7.68 -5.07 -1.00
C ALA A 57 -6.27 -5.68 -1.09
N ILE A 58 -5.54 -5.77 0.03
CA ILE A 58 -4.21 -6.40 0.11
C ILE A 58 -4.27 -7.88 -0.29
N GLU A 59 -5.26 -8.62 0.20
CA GLU A 59 -5.48 -10.03 -0.19
C GLU A 59 -5.74 -10.18 -1.69
N LEU A 60 -6.59 -9.33 -2.28
CA LEU A 60 -6.90 -9.38 -3.70
C LEU A 60 -5.68 -9.05 -4.56
N LEU A 61 -4.85 -8.08 -4.14
CA LEU A 61 -3.62 -7.79 -4.83
C LEU A 61 -2.63 -8.96 -4.72
N HIS A 62 -2.45 -9.55 -3.54
CA HIS A 62 -1.65 -10.77 -3.38
C HIS A 62 -2.12 -11.92 -4.28
N GLN A 63 -3.42 -12.04 -4.60
CA GLN A 63 -3.91 -13.07 -5.53
C GLN A 63 -3.49 -12.84 -6.98
N LEU A 64 -3.23 -11.58 -7.39
CA LEU A 64 -2.68 -11.27 -8.71
C LEU A 64 -1.22 -11.69 -8.82
N HIS A 65 -0.48 -11.59 -7.72
CA HIS A 65 0.91 -12.03 -7.61
C HIS A 65 0.93 -13.46 -7.08
N HIS A 66 0.64 -14.46 -7.92
CA HIS A 66 0.88 -15.86 -7.58
C HIS A 66 2.37 -16.05 -7.22
N VAL A 67 2.72 -15.89 -5.95
CA VAL A 67 3.97 -16.36 -5.39
C VAL A 67 3.84 -17.89 -5.38
N GLU A 68 4.39 -18.55 -6.40
CA GLU A 68 4.77 -19.94 -6.23
C GLU A 68 5.75 -19.97 -5.05
N VAL A 69 5.30 -20.55 -3.94
CA VAL A 69 6.15 -20.87 -2.77
C VAL A 69 7.02 -22.07 -3.13
#